data_AF-A0A5M9J4E0-F1
#
_entry.id   AF-A0A5M9J4E0-F1
#
_cell.length_a   1.000
_cell.length_b   1.000
_cell.length_c   1.000
_cell.angle_alpha   90.00
_cell.angle_beta   90.00
_cell.angle_gamma   90.00
#
_symmetry.space_group_name_H-M   'P 1'
#
loop_
_entity.id
_entity.type
_entity.pdbx_description
1 polymer ?
#
loop_
_entity_poly.entity_id
_entity_poly.type
_entity_poly.pdbx_seq_one_letter_code
_entity_poly.pdbx_strand_id
1 'polypeptide(L)'
;MPPETSDLSQSSSNNSRDNPFDDRHALPLQDMTTLRLSSETQRRNGFPQSTAPTLQARIIEDIRNGNKPCCICMEALSFGEGHLLWHLLVFLGIFVSPIIGIIAGPKIQWNNQMKDSCEYFDTRVSMGTLFPESQYDIRSLDQSVHGQTFFLAPVFAPQAVITAKYQYYHRFSGNSANTAHLAIDVDLENAVWRMMELDGPDKRTKWAAVGRKRDNAFLPAFENVNQTERLNGTIEQRGPHLWIPEWEMLIQGIDDARQHCEIEPFIRVFDVQGAPKNYTESLMQPQWNWSPEWDEYLMMRTASFGLGRQRLDMCIKENNFRTLESQEDKYKGVSDMSYVPLAIIAAYRMRFSELGRLDCSKHIINKVRDMI
;
A
#
# COMPACT_ATOMS: atom_id res chain seq x y z
N MET A 1 -40.14 21.43 44.67
CA MET A 1 -39.55 22.51 43.87
C MET A 1 -38.61 21.90 42.84
N PRO A 2 -39.07 21.70 41.60
CA PRO A 2 -38.27 21.89 40.39
C PRO A 2 -38.39 23.38 39.95
N PRO A 3 -38.03 23.81 38.72
CA PRO A 3 -37.06 23.32 37.72
C PRO A 3 -36.11 24.46 37.26
N GLU A 4 -35.20 24.20 36.30
CA GLU A 4 -35.05 25.14 35.17
C GLU A 4 -34.44 24.45 33.94
N THR A 5 -35.28 24.37 32.91
CA THR A 5 -35.02 24.05 31.51
C THR A 5 -34.53 25.30 30.77
N SER A 6 -33.67 25.15 29.77
CA SER A 6 -33.74 26.01 28.58
C SER A 6 -33.24 25.28 27.33
N ASP A 7 -34.20 25.04 26.43
CA ASP A 7 -34.00 24.79 25.01
C ASP A 7 -33.51 26.06 24.32
N LEU A 8 -32.68 25.89 23.27
CA LEU A 8 -32.74 26.77 22.11
C LEU A 8 -32.26 26.04 20.86
N SER A 9 -33.23 25.88 19.96
CA SER A 9 -33.12 25.44 18.57
C SER A 9 -32.89 26.65 17.64
N GLN A 10 -32.69 26.35 16.34
CA GLN A 10 -32.46 27.21 15.16
C GLN A 10 -31.00 27.25 14.71
N SER A 11 -30.62 27.20 13.43
CA SER A 11 -31.33 27.15 12.16
C SER A 11 -30.26 26.97 11.06
N SER A 12 -30.57 26.13 10.06
CA SER A 12 -30.16 26.21 8.65
C SER A 12 -29.10 27.26 8.26
N SER A 13 -27.97 26.81 7.72
CA SER A 13 -27.39 27.43 6.53
C SER A 13 -26.73 26.41 5.60
N ASN A 14 -27.34 26.29 4.42
CA ASN A 14 -26.71 25.79 3.21
C ASN A 14 -25.41 26.56 2.95
N ASN A 15 -24.32 25.83 2.72
CA ASN A 15 -23.26 26.26 1.80
C ASN A 15 -22.64 25.02 1.15
N SER A 16 -23.39 24.50 0.17
CA SER A 16 -22.86 23.75 -0.96
C SER A 16 -21.97 24.68 -1.78
N ARG A 17 -20.65 24.57 -1.61
CA ARG A 17 -19.67 25.05 -2.58
C ARG A 17 -18.49 24.08 -2.69
N ASP A 18 -18.33 23.61 -3.92
CA ASP A 18 -17.09 23.18 -4.57
C ASP A 18 -16.48 21.85 -4.10
N ASN A 19 -17.14 20.74 -4.48
CA ASN A 19 -16.47 19.46 -4.67
C ASN A 19 -16.16 19.27 -6.18
N PRO A 20 -14.89 19.35 -6.62
CA PRO A 20 -14.52 19.31 -8.03
C PRO A 20 -14.51 17.91 -8.67
N PHE A 21 -15.14 16.91 -8.05
CA PHE A 21 -15.16 15.52 -8.51
C PHE A 21 -16.57 14.89 -8.40
N ASP A 22 -17.59 15.54 -8.98
CA ASP A 22 -18.91 14.94 -9.16
C ASP A 22 -19.00 14.26 -10.55
N ASP A 23 -18.61 12.97 -10.60
CA ASP A 23 -18.57 12.16 -11.82
C ASP A 23 -19.91 11.49 -12.19
N ARG A 24 -21.03 11.99 -11.67
CA ARG A 24 -22.36 11.35 -11.85
C ARG A 24 -22.96 11.50 -13.26
N HIS A 25 -22.26 12.10 -14.22
CA HIS A 25 -22.72 12.29 -15.60
C HIS A 25 -21.72 11.91 -16.71
N ALA A 26 -20.70 11.09 -16.43
CA ALA A 26 -19.78 10.62 -17.48
C ALA A 26 -20.45 9.53 -18.36
N LEU A 27 -20.94 9.94 -19.53
CA LEU A 27 -21.41 9.05 -20.60
C LEU A 27 -20.22 8.28 -21.22
N PRO A 28 -20.35 6.98 -21.53
CA PRO A 28 -19.28 6.22 -22.16
C PRO A 28 -19.14 6.59 -23.65
N LEU A 29 -17.92 6.97 -24.07
CA LEU A 29 -17.55 7.08 -25.48
C LEU A 29 -17.50 5.70 -26.12
N GLN A 30 -18.49 5.39 -26.96
CA GLN A 30 -18.36 4.36 -27.98
C GLN A 30 -18.77 4.92 -29.35
N ASP A 31 -17.92 4.57 -30.31
CA ASP A 31 -18.16 4.45 -31.74
C ASP A 31 -18.23 5.72 -32.61
N MET A 32 -17.07 6.09 -33.16
CA MET A 32 -16.97 6.90 -34.37
C MET A 32 -16.25 6.08 -35.44
N THR A 33 -17.03 5.37 -36.26
CA THR A 33 -16.58 4.97 -37.59
C THR A 33 -17.72 4.84 -38.59
N THR A 34 -17.48 5.37 -39.79
CA THR A 34 -18.12 5.11 -41.11
C THR A 34 -19.16 6.10 -41.70
N LEU A 35 -18.66 6.88 -42.67
CA LEU A 35 -19.08 7.00 -44.08
C LEU A 35 -20.53 7.38 -44.47
N ARG A 36 -20.62 8.61 -45.02
CA ARG A 36 -21.28 9.05 -46.29
C ARG A 36 -22.58 8.36 -46.78
N LEU A 37 -23.61 9.17 -46.99
CA LEU A 37 -24.31 9.42 -48.28
C LEU A 37 -25.14 10.73 -48.17
N SER A 38 -24.90 11.75 -49.03
CA SER A 38 -25.80 12.25 -50.11
C SER A 38 -27.24 12.54 -49.66
N SER A 39 -27.82 13.75 -49.75
CA SER A 39 -28.01 14.58 -50.96
C SER A 39 -28.57 15.97 -50.63
N GLU A 40 -28.13 17.03 -51.33
CA GLU A 40 -28.88 18.23 -51.77
C GLU A 40 -27.86 19.34 -52.11
N THR A 41 -27.80 19.89 -53.32
CA THR A 41 -28.79 20.83 -53.86
C THR A 41 -28.58 21.04 -55.36
N GLN A 42 -29.70 21.23 -56.04
CA GLN A 42 -29.85 21.56 -57.45
C GLN A 42 -29.87 23.09 -57.61
N ARG A 43 -29.01 23.68 -58.46
CA ARG A 43 -29.27 24.99 -59.07
C ARG A 43 -28.41 25.21 -60.33
N ARG A 44 -28.91 26.13 -61.15
CA ARG A 44 -28.92 26.21 -62.63
C ARG A 44 -27.97 27.30 -63.18
N ASN A 45 -27.72 27.19 -64.50
CA ASN A 45 -27.28 28.22 -65.48
C ASN A 45 -25.78 28.61 -65.43
N GLY A 46 -25.00 28.81 -66.50
CA GLY A 46 -25.20 28.81 -67.96
C GLY A 46 -24.20 29.81 -68.62
N PHE A 47 -23.20 29.31 -69.37
CA PHE A 47 -22.33 29.93 -70.43
C PHE A 47 -21.58 31.28 -70.18
N PRO A 48 -20.54 31.70 -70.96
CA PRO A 48 -19.83 31.08 -72.11
C PRO A 48 -18.28 31.04 -72.03
N GLN A 49 -17.65 30.40 -73.04
CA GLN A 49 -16.21 30.25 -73.28
C GLN A 49 -15.50 31.58 -73.58
N SER A 50 -14.29 31.76 -73.04
CA SER A 50 -13.31 32.78 -73.44
C SER A 50 -11.91 32.15 -73.51
N THR A 51 -11.26 32.26 -74.66
CA THR A 51 -9.91 31.77 -74.98
C THR A 51 -8.84 32.77 -74.53
N ALA A 52 -8.66 32.91 -73.21
CA ALA A 52 -7.50 33.52 -72.58
C ALA A 52 -6.98 32.57 -71.48
N PRO A 53 -5.66 32.43 -71.27
CA PRO A 53 -5.13 31.52 -70.25
C PRO A 53 -5.72 31.91 -68.89
N THR A 54 -6.42 30.96 -68.28
CA THR A 54 -7.21 31.19 -67.07
C THR A 54 -6.31 31.62 -65.92
N LEU A 55 -6.82 32.46 -65.01
CA LEU A 55 -6.14 32.88 -63.77
C LEU A 55 -5.54 31.68 -63.02
N GLN A 56 -6.20 30.52 -63.08
CA GLN A 56 -5.72 29.25 -62.51
C GLN A 56 -4.40 28.77 -63.11
N ALA A 57 -4.20 28.86 -64.44
CA ALA A 57 -2.95 28.47 -65.07
C ALA A 57 -1.78 29.35 -64.62
N ARG A 58 -2.00 30.67 -64.46
CA ARG A 58 -1.00 31.60 -63.91
C ARG A 58 -0.68 31.32 -62.45
N ILE A 59 -1.68 30.98 -61.64
CA ILE A 59 -1.47 30.67 -60.21
C ILE A 59 -0.68 29.37 -60.04
N ILE A 60 -0.94 28.36 -60.87
CA ILE A 60 -0.21 27.09 -60.83
C ILE A 60 1.27 27.28 -61.24
N GLU A 61 1.54 28.10 -62.26
CA GLU A 61 2.92 28.42 -62.67
C GLU A 61 3.67 29.25 -61.61
N ASP A 62 2.99 30.20 -60.95
CA ASP A 62 3.56 31.01 -59.86
C ASP A 62 3.89 30.18 -58.61
N ILE A 63 3.08 29.17 -58.29
CA ILE A 63 3.37 28.21 -57.19
C ILE A 63 4.55 27.31 -57.58
N ARG A 64 4.61 26.85 -58.83
CA ARG A 64 5.69 25.97 -59.31
C ARG A 64 7.05 26.67 -59.31
N ASN A 65 7.06 27.97 -59.60
CA ASN A 65 8.27 28.81 -59.59
C ASN A 65 8.61 29.41 -58.22
N GLY A 66 7.86 29.06 -57.16
CA GLY A 66 8.15 29.46 -55.77
C GLY A 66 7.77 30.90 -55.39
N ASN A 67 7.05 31.62 -56.25
CA ASN A 67 6.70 33.03 -56.04
C ASN A 67 5.43 33.24 -55.22
N LYS A 68 4.62 32.19 -55.00
CA LYS A 68 3.42 32.25 -54.13
C LYS A 68 3.29 31.00 -53.26
N PRO A 69 3.04 31.14 -51.94
CA PRO A 69 2.76 29.99 -51.07
C PRO A 69 1.37 29.40 -51.37
N CYS A 70 1.25 28.07 -51.35
CA CYS A 70 -0.03 27.39 -51.52
C CYS A 70 -0.83 27.44 -50.22
N CYS A 71 -2.02 28.07 -50.25
CA CYS A 71 -2.86 28.25 -49.06
C CYS A 71 -3.42 26.95 -48.45
N ILE A 72 -3.33 25.81 -49.15
CA ILE A 72 -3.75 24.50 -48.63
C ILE A 72 -2.59 23.82 -47.89
N CYS A 73 -1.34 24.10 -48.27
CA CYS A 73 -0.17 23.42 -47.73
C CYS A 73 0.58 24.25 -46.68
N MET A 74 0.31 25.56 -46.55
CA MET A 74 0.95 26.48 -45.59
C MET A 74 2.50 26.44 -45.53
N GLU A 75 3.20 25.78 -46.46
CA GLU A 75 4.65 25.81 -46.57
C GLU A 75 5.09 25.71 -48.04
N ALA A 76 6.12 26.49 -48.39
CA ALA A 76 6.87 26.29 -49.63
C ALA A 76 7.65 24.98 -49.49
N LEU A 77 7.61 24.11 -50.51
CA LEU A 77 8.36 22.86 -50.54
C LEU A 77 9.87 23.13 -50.60
N SER A 78 10.49 23.50 -49.47
CA SER A 78 11.90 23.28 -49.26
C SER A 78 12.08 21.83 -48.82
N PHE A 79 12.47 20.98 -49.77
CA PHE A 79 13.07 19.67 -49.47
C PHE A 79 14.44 19.91 -48.81
N GLY A 80 14.45 20.25 -47.52
CA GLY A 80 15.66 20.49 -46.74
C GLY A 80 15.50 19.85 -45.37
N GLU A 81 16.39 18.88 -45.08
CA GLU A 81 16.85 18.27 -43.80
C GLU A 81 15.89 18.06 -42.59
N GLY A 82 14.85 18.87 -42.38
CA GLY A 82 13.90 18.76 -41.26
C GLY A 82 12.84 17.66 -41.39
N HIS A 83 12.49 17.25 -42.61
CA HIS A 83 11.45 16.23 -42.83
C HIS A 83 11.90 14.82 -42.41
N LEU A 84 13.20 14.53 -42.55
CA LEU A 84 13.79 13.27 -42.11
C LEU A 84 13.79 13.20 -40.57
N LEU A 85 14.13 14.30 -39.90
CA LEU A 85 14.13 14.40 -38.44
C LEU A 85 12.73 14.20 -37.85
N TRP A 86 11.70 14.78 -38.47
CA TRP A 86 10.31 14.61 -38.02
C TRP A 86 9.85 13.16 -38.13
N HIS A 87 10.10 12.49 -39.26
CA HIS A 87 9.79 11.06 -39.40
C HIS A 87 10.58 10.21 -38.40
N LEU A 88 11.87 10.51 -38.19
CA LEU A 88 12.69 9.79 -37.23
C LEU A 88 12.14 9.94 -35.81
N LEU A 89 11.70 11.13 -35.40
CA LEU A 89 11.07 11.37 -34.09
C LEU A 89 9.73 10.66 -33.94
N VAL A 90 8.89 10.63 -34.98
CA VAL A 90 7.60 9.91 -34.96
C VAL A 90 7.84 8.40 -34.87
N PHE A 91 8.77 7.86 -35.65
CA PHE A 91 9.18 6.45 -35.54
C PHE A 91 9.72 6.16 -34.15
N LEU A 92 10.62 6.98 -33.63
CA LEU A 92 11.17 6.82 -32.29
C LEU A 92 10.07 6.86 -31.23
N GLY A 93 9.09 7.76 -31.35
CA GLY A 93 7.91 7.81 -30.48
C GLY A 93 7.05 6.54 -30.53
N ILE A 94 6.76 6.02 -31.73
CA ILE A 94 5.95 4.80 -31.92
C ILE A 94 6.66 3.56 -31.38
N PHE A 95 7.99 3.47 -31.51
CA PHE A 95 8.75 2.31 -31.04
C PHE A 95 9.17 2.42 -29.56
N VAL A 96 9.45 3.63 -29.05
CA VAL A 96 9.86 3.84 -27.66
C VAL A 96 8.66 3.91 -26.71
N SER A 97 7.51 4.43 -27.12
CA SER A 97 6.31 4.52 -26.26
C SER A 97 5.82 3.16 -25.75
N PRO A 98 5.69 2.09 -26.57
CA PRO A 98 5.35 0.75 -26.09
C PRO A 98 6.39 0.18 -25.13
N ILE A 99 7.67 0.45 -25.38
CA ILE A 99 8.77 0.00 -24.50
C ILE A 99 8.66 0.69 -23.13
N ILE A 100 8.43 2.01 -23.10
CA ILE A 100 8.17 2.74 -21.85
C ILE A 100 6.90 2.21 -21.17
N GLY A 101 5.83 1.93 -21.92
CA GLY A 101 4.59 1.37 -21.39
C GLY A 101 4.79 -0.01 -20.74
N ILE A 102 5.55 -0.91 -21.37
CA ILE A 102 5.84 -2.25 -20.83
C ILE A 102 6.74 -2.18 -19.60
N ILE A 103 7.75 -1.30 -19.60
CA ILE A 103 8.74 -1.21 -18.50
C ILE A 103 8.19 -0.39 -17.32
N ALA A 104 7.53 0.75 -17.58
CA ALA A 104 7.04 1.67 -16.55
C ALA A 104 5.60 1.35 -16.13
N GLY A 105 4.78 0.78 -17.02
CA GLY A 105 3.36 0.47 -16.76
C GLY A 105 3.13 -0.32 -15.47
N PRO A 106 3.83 -1.45 -15.24
CA PRO A 106 3.68 -2.22 -14.00
C PRO A 106 4.01 -1.42 -12.74
N LYS A 107 5.01 -0.52 -12.79
CA LYS A 107 5.38 0.33 -11.65
C LYS A 107 4.34 1.42 -11.38
N ILE A 108 3.75 1.99 -12.44
CA ILE A 108 2.67 2.97 -12.32
C ILE A 108 1.41 2.30 -11.78
N GLN A 109 1.05 1.13 -12.30
CA GLN A 109 -0.08 0.34 -11.81
C GLN A 109 0.10 -0.02 -10.33
N TRP A 110 1.31 -0.46 -9.93
CA TRP A 110 1.65 -0.72 -8.53
C TRP A 110 1.43 0.51 -7.65
N ASN A 111 1.97 1.66 -8.08
CA ASN A 111 1.82 2.90 -7.33
C ASN A 111 0.35 3.29 -7.19
N ASN A 112 -0.44 3.18 -8.26
CA ASN A 112 -1.87 3.48 -8.22
C ASN A 112 -2.67 2.53 -7.33
N GLN A 113 -2.28 1.25 -7.25
CA GLN A 113 -2.88 0.28 -6.35
C GLN A 113 -2.55 0.58 -4.89
N MET A 114 -1.30 0.97 -4.59
CA MET A 114 -0.81 1.07 -3.21
C MET A 114 -0.95 2.46 -2.58
N LYS A 115 -0.99 3.54 -3.37
CA LYS A 115 -0.97 4.93 -2.86
C LYS A 115 -2.03 5.22 -1.80
N ASP A 116 -3.23 4.67 -1.99
CA ASP A 116 -4.41 4.97 -1.16
C ASP A 116 -4.65 3.85 -0.13
N SER A 117 -3.76 2.84 -0.08
CA SER A 117 -3.87 1.70 0.83
C SER A 117 -3.83 2.08 2.31
N CYS A 118 -3.57 3.33 2.67
CA CYS A 118 -3.56 3.72 4.07
C CYS A 118 -4.34 5.00 4.38
N GLU A 119 -5.26 5.39 3.49
CA GLU A 119 -6.05 6.62 3.58
C GLU A 119 -6.92 6.73 4.85
N TYR A 120 -7.21 5.60 5.53
CA TYR A 120 -8.08 5.55 6.71
C TYR A 120 -7.40 5.05 8.00
N PHE A 121 -6.07 5.16 8.06
CA PHE A 121 -5.27 4.66 9.17
C PHE A 121 -4.49 5.79 9.81
N ASP A 122 -4.56 5.87 11.14
CA ASP A 122 -4.00 6.96 11.95
C ASP A 122 -2.51 6.77 12.22
N THR A 123 -1.98 5.55 12.09
CA THR A 123 -0.56 5.25 12.34
C THR A 123 0.12 4.63 11.13
N ARG A 124 1.42 4.89 11.03
CA ARG A 124 2.36 4.19 10.14
C ARG A 124 3.45 3.52 10.95
N VAL A 125 3.74 2.26 10.65
CA VAL A 125 4.89 1.53 11.18
C VAL A 125 5.82 1.25 10.02
N SER A 126 7.05 1.73 10.10
CA SER A 126 8.05 1.35 9.11
C SER A 126 8.45 -0.10 9.32
N MET A 127 8.25 -0.92 8.29
CA MET A 127 8.62 -2.33 8.26
C MET A 127 9.84 -2.59 7.38
N GLY A 128 10.51 -1.49 6.98
CA GLY A 128 11.73 -1.39 6.19
C GLY A 128 11.62 -1.82 4.74
N THR A 129 12.78 -1.98 4.11
CA THR A 129 12.91 -2.26 2.66
C THR A 129 13.59 -3.61 2.39
N LEU A 130 14.24 -4.20 3.39
CA LEU A 130 14.95 -5.47 3.31
C LEU A 130 14.44 -6.43 4.38
N PHE A 131 14.35 -7.72 4.03
CA PHE A 131 14.11 -8.78 5.01
C PHE A 131 15.43 -9.18 5.70
N PRO A 132 15.46 -9.41 7.02
CA PRO A 132 14.47 -9.09 8.06
C PRO A 132 14.77 -7.74 8.73
N GLU A 133 13.74 -6.93 8.97
CA GLU A 133 13.86 -5.78 9.87
C GLU A 133 13.72 -6.20 11.32
N SER A 134 14.54 -5.59 12.16
CA SER A 134 14.57 -5.81 13.61
C SER A 134 14.24 -4.55 14.40
N GLN A 135 14.00 -3.43 13.72
CA GLN A 135 13.54 -2.17 14.30
C GLN A 135 12.27 -1.71 13.58
N TYR A 136 11.29 -1.29 14.36
CA TYR A 136 9.98 -0.86 13.89
C TYR A 136 9.68 0.52 14.46
N ASP A 137 9.71 1.53 13.60
CA ASP A 137 9.42 2.91 13.97
C ASP A 137 7.94 3.20 13.70
N ILE A 138 7.21 3.50 14.77
CA ILE A 138 5.76 3.73 14.80
C ILE A 138 5.52 5.23 14.94
N ARG A 139 4.77 5.78 13.99
CA ARG A 139 4.44 7.19 13.91
C ARG A 139 2.95 7.37 13.71
N SER A 140 2.31 8.00 14.69
CA SER A 140 0.95 8.51 14.55
C SER A 140 0.90 9.72 13.63
N LEU A 141 -0.23 9.91 12.96
CA LEU A 141 -0.60 11.14 12.28
C LEU A 141 -1.03 12.22 13.28
N ASP A 142 -1.48 11.83 14.48
CA ASP A 142 -1.67 12.77 15.59
C ASP A 142 -0.32 13.22 16.14
N GLN A 143 -0.05 14.52 16.02
CA GLN A 143 1.18 15.16 16.53
C GLN A 143 1.29 15.11 18.06
N SER A 144 0.18 14.87 18.77
CA SER A 144 0.14 14.75 20.22
C SER A 144 0.67 13.40 20.74
N VAL A 145 0.88 12.43 19.85
CA VAL A 145 1.42 11.11 20.14
C VAL A 145 2.89 11.07 19.71
N HIS A 146 3.78 10.86 20.68
CA HIS A 146 5.21 10.76 20.39
C HIS A 146 5.52 9.50 19.57
N GLY A 147 6.51 9.61 18.68
CA GLY A 147 7.01 8.47 17.92
C GLY A 147 7.52 7.37 18.85
N GLN A 148 7.18 6.13 18.53
CA GLN A 148 7.53 4.95 19.30
C GLN A 148 8.47 4.07 18.48
N THR A 149 9.34 3.34 19.14
CA THR A 149 10.22 2.38 18.47
C THR A 149 10.17 1.05 19.22
N PHE A 150 9.92 -0.01 18.47
CA PHE A 150 9.98 -1.38 18.95
C PHE A 150 11.11 -2.13 18.29
N PHE A 151 11.64 -3.11 19.02
CA PHE A 151 12.74 -3.95 18.60
C PHE A 151 12.29 -5.40 18.59
N LEU A 152 12.60 -6.11 17.50
CA LEU A 152 12.35 -7.54 17.35
C LEU A 152 13.69 -8.29 17.40
N ALA A 153 13.78 -9.30 18.26
CA ALA A 153 14.91 -10.21 18.26
C ALA A 153 14.50 -11.65 18.61
N PRO A 154 15.18 -12.66 18.05
CA PRO A 154 15.02 -14.04 18.49
C PRO A 154 15.67 -14.23 19.86
N VAL A 155 15.01 -14.99 20.72
CA VAL A 155 15.46 -15.32 22.08
C VAL A 155 15.46 -16.82 22.27
N PHE A 156 16.59 -17.34 22.76
CA PHE A 156 16.73 -18.74 23.14
C PHE A 156 16.85 -18.83 24.67
N ALA A 157 15.86 -19.45 25.30
CA ALA A 157 15.73 -19.60 26.75
C ALA A 157 15.44 -21.07 27.10
N PRO A 158 16.44 -21.95 26.98
CA PRO A 158 16.24 -23.39 27.15
C PRO A 158 15.75 -23.71 28.56
N GLN A 159 14.81 -24.63 28.66
CA GLN A 159 14.26 -25.13 29.91
C GLN A 159 14.54 -26.63 30.03
N ALA A 160 14.58 -27.15 31.26
CA ALA A 160 14.84 -28.58 31.48
C ALA A 160 13.77 -29.48 30.84
N VAL A 161 12.54 -28.97 30.71
CA VAL A 161 11.42 -29.67 30.08
C VAL A 161 11.43 -29.37 28.58
N ILE A 162 11.71 -30.38 27.75
CA ILE A 162 11.82 -30.24 26.27
C ILE A 162 10.50 -29.78 25.64
N THR A 163 9.36 -30.04 26.28
CA THR A 163 8.03 -29.61 25.81
C THR A 163 7.61 -28.25 26.38
N ALA A 164 8.49 -27.54 27.08
CA ALA A 164 8.16 -26.23 27.62
C ALA A 164 7.98 -25.22 26.48
N LYS A 165 6.93 -24.41 26.59
CA LYS A 165 6.71 -23.24 25.73
C LYS A 165 7.78 -22.19 25.98
N TYR A 166 8.03 -21.33 24.99
CA TYR A 166 8.98 -20.22 25.06
C TYR A 166 10.43 -20.67 25.30
N GLN A 167 10.84 -21.80 24.73
CA GLN A 167 12.26 -22.18 24.65
C GLN A 167 12.99 -21.44 23.52
N TYR A 168 12.30 -21.24 22.40
CA TYR A 168 12.70 -20.38 21.30
C TYR A 168 11.51 -19.51 20.93
N TYR A 169 11.69 -18.20 20.96
CA TYR A 169 10.61 -17.25 20.65
C TYR A 169 11.19 -15.96 20.09
N HIS A 170 10.34 -15.15 19.46
CA HIS A 170 10.70 -13.81 19.04
C HIS A 170 10.12 -12.82 20.04
N ARG A 171 10.97 -11.94 20.58
CA ARG A 171 10.56 -10.87 21.49
C ARG A 171 10.44 -9.56 20.72
N PHE A 172 9.25 -8.98 20.77
CA PHE A 172 8.94 -7.65 20.25
C PHE A 172 8.76 -6.70 21.44
N SER A 173 9.71 -5.79 21.67
CA SER A 173 9.74 -4.96 22.88
C SER A 173 9.96 -3.48 22.58
N GLY A 174 9.31 -2.61 23.33
CA GLY A 174 9.40 -1.16 23.17
C GLY A 174 8.59 -0.40 24.21
N ASN A 175 8.39 0.88 23.97
CA ASN A 175 7.43 1.69 24.74
C ASN A 175 6.26 2.00 23.81
N SER A 176 5.04 1.73 24.23
CA SER A 176 3.85 2.26 23.55
C SER A 176 3.54 3.67 24.07
N ALA A 177 2.53 4.31 23.50
CA ALA A 177 2.01 5.57 24.04
C ALA A 177 1.33 5.41 25.41
N ASN A 178 0.94 4.19 25.79
CA ASN A 178 0.12 3.90 26.98
C ASN A 178 0.89 3.12 28.06
N THR A 179 1.85 2.29 27.66
CA THR A 179 2.60 1.40 28.54
C THR A 179 4.10 1.49 28.26
N ALA A 180 4.86 1.80 29.30
CA ALA A 180 6.31 1.75 29.25
C ALA A 180 6.79 0.29 29.30
N HIS A 181 7.85 0.00 28.55
CA HIS A 181 8.54 -1.29 28.59
C HIS A 181 7.63 -2.50 28.34
N LEU A 182 6.78 -2.36 27.32
CA LEU A 182 5.95 -3.44 26.80
C LEU A 182 6.83 -4.47 26.08
N ALA A 183 6.55 -5.75 26.30
CA ALA A 183 7.16 -6.84 25.54
C ALA A 183 6.12 -7.88 25.14
N ILE A 184 6.23 -8.37 23.90
CA ILE A 184 5.37 -9.42 23.36
C ILE A 184 6.28 -10.54 22.88
N ASP A 185 6.14 -11.71 23.48
CA ASP A 185 6.85 -12.91 23.07
C ASP A 185 5.94 -13.73 22.15
N VAL A 186 6.47 -14.13 20.99
CA VAL A 186 5.78 -14.98 20.02
C VAL A 186 6.59 -16.25 19.80
N ASP A 187 6.04 -17.37 20.26
CA ASP A 187 6.58 -18.72 20.03
C ASP A 187 5.80 -19.35 18.88
N LEU A 188 6.40 -19.27 17.68
CA LEU A 188 5.79 -19.75 16.45
C LEU A 188 5.72 -21.28 16.37
N GLU A 189 6.61 -21.99 17.06
CA GLU A 189 6.65 -23.46 17.01
C GLU A 189 5.56 -24.07 17.88
N ASN A 190 5.28 -23.45 19.03
CA ASN A 190 4.18 -23.83 19.91
C ASN A 190 2.87 -23.08 19.60
N ALA A 191 2.88 -22.19 18.60
CA ALA A 191 1.75 -21.36 18.19
C ALA A 191 1.09 -20.60 19.36
N VAL A 192 1.92 -19.97 20.20
CA VAL A 192 1.48 -19.20 21.37
C VAL A 192 2.13 -17.83 21.40
N TRP A 193 1.46 -16.90 22.09
CA TRP A 193 1.99 -15.57 22.35
C TRP A 193 1.69 -15.17 23.80
N ARG A 194 2.49 -14.23 24.32
CA ARG A 194 2.23 -13.55 25.59
C ARG A 194 2.66 -12.11 25.54
N MET A 195 1.88 -11.26 26.20
CA MET A 195 2.19 -9.87 26.45
C MET A 195 2.64 -9.72 27.89
N MET A 196 3.74 -9.00 28.09
CA MET A 196 4.37 -8.77 29.37
C MET A 196 4.66 -7.29 29.55
N GLU A 197 4.64 -6.88 30.81
CA GLU A 197 5.17 -5.60 31.25
C GLU A 197 6.50 -5.84 31.98
N LEU A 198 7.49 -5.03 31.63
CA LEU A 198 8.83 -5.12 32.17
C LEU A 198 9.05 -4.02 33.20
N ASP A 199 9.75 -4.32 34.30
CA ASP A 199 10.08 -3.33 35.32
C ASP A 199 11.19 -2.34 34.90
N GLY A 200 11.71 -2.49 33.68
CA GLY A 200 12.75 -1.65 33.12
C GLY A 200 12.92 -1.85 31.60
N PRO A 201 13.78 -1.04 30.95
CA PRO A 201 13.97 -1.09 29.52
C PRO A 201 14.64 -2.38 29.06
N ASP A 202 14.10 -3.00 28.01
CA ASP A 202 14.69 -4.21 27.39
C ASP A 202 15.92 -3.89 26.53
N LYS A 203 17.02 -3.55 27.21
CA LYS A 203 18.31 -3.28 26.58
C LYS A 203 18.85 -4.51 25.82
N ARG A 204 18.48 -5.72 26.26
CA ARG A 204 18.93 -6.98 25.65
C ARG A 204 18.32 -7.15 24.26
N THR A 205 17.00 -7.05 24.15
CA THR A 205 16.30 -7.19 22.86
C THR A 205 16.73 -6.08 21.90
N LYS A 206 16.84 -4.83 22.39
CA LYS A 206 17.36 -3.71 21.59
C LYS A 206 18.77 -3.98 21.04
N TRP A 207 19.69 -4.45 21.88
CA TRP A 207 21.04 -4.76 21.44
C TRP A 207 21.06 -5.93 20.45
N ALA A 208 20.28 -6.99 20.70
CA ALA A 208 20.18 -8.12 19.78
C ALA A 208 19.60 -7.71 18.40
N ALA A 209 18.63 -6.80 18.39
CA ALA A 209 17.98 -6.29 17.19
C ALA A 209 18.91 -5.40 16.34
N VAL A 210 19.56 -4.40 16.94
CA VAL A 210 20.32 -3.37 16.20
C VAL A 210 21.78 -3.23 16.62
N GLY A 211 22.12 -3.55 17.87
CA GLY A 211 23.47 -3.41 18.43
C GLY A 211 24.47 -4.42 17.87
N ARG A 212 24.03 -5.66 17.63
CA ARG A 212 24.89 -6.75 17.13
C ARG A 212 25.58 -6.43 15.79
N LYS A 213 24.96 -5.62 14.93
CA LYS A 213 25.55 -5.21 13.63
C LYS A 213 26.65 -4.15 13.78
N ARG A 214 26.69 -3.43 14.91
CA ARG A 214 27.62 -2.32 15.15
C ARG A 214 28.76 -2.70 16.09
N ASP A 215 28.49 -3.56 17.07
CA ASP A 215 29.45 -3.93 18.11
C ASP A 215 30.02 -5.33 17.85
N ASN A 216 31.06 -5.40 17.03
CA ASN A 216 31.74 -6.67 16.69
C ASN A 216 32.60 -7.27 17.84
N ALA A 217 32.69 -6.60 18.99
CA ALA A 217 33.83 -6.84 19.91
C ALA A 217 33.48 -7.34 21.32
N PHE A 218 32.25 -7.20 21.83
CA PHE A 218 31.92 -7.70 23.18
C PHE A 218 30.42 -7.93 23.37
N LEU A 219 30.04 -9.04 24.02
CA LEU A 219 28.67 -9.26 24.49
C LEU A 219 28.45 -8.41 25.75
N PRO A 220 27.61 -7.37 25.71
CA PRO A 220 27.40 -6.54 26.88
C PRO A 220 26.65 -7.31 27.98
N ALA A 221 26.99 -7.01 29.23
CA ALA A 221 26.21 -7.46 30.37
C ALA A 221 24.94 -6.61 30.47
N PHE A 222 23.81 -7.28 30.62
CA PHE A 222 22.52 -6.61 30.84
C PHE A 222 22.06 -6.86 32.27
N GLU A 223 21.47 -5.84 32.88
CA GLU A 223 20.72 -6.01 34.12
C GLU A 223 19.53 -6.96 33.88
N ASN A 224 19.19 -7.73 34.91
CA ASN A 224 17.99 -8.53 34.88
C ASN A 224 16.78 -7.61 35.03
N VAL A 225 15.79 -7.83 34.15
CA VAL A 225 14.54 -7.09 34.13
C VAL A 225 13.45 -8.09 34.50
N ASN A 226 12.66 -7.79 35.54
CA ASN A 226 11.55 -8.63 35.91
C ASN A 226 10.43 -8.52 34.87
N GLN A 227 9.75 -9.63 34.63
CA GLN A 227 8.76 -9.75 33.57
C GLN A 227 7.45 -10.17 34.23
N THR A 228 6.42 -9.35 34.10
CA THR A 228 5.08 -9.67 34.59
C THR A 228 4.19 -9.95 33.39
N GLU A 229 3.73 -11.20 33.28
CA GLU A 229 2.79 -11.57 32.22
C GLU A 229 1.44 -10.90 32.48
N ARG A 230 0.93 -10.18 31.48
CA ARG A 230 -0.38 -9.52 31.53
C ARG A 230 -1.43 -10.36 30.83
N LEU A 231 -1.11 -10.84 29.63
CA LEU A 231 -2.02 -11.58 28.76
C LEU A 231 -1.26 -12.66 28.02
N ASN A 232 -1.97 -13.72 27.65
CA ASN A 232 -1.46 -14.79 26.81
C ASN A 232 -2.55 -15.33 25.91
N GLY A 233 -2.14 -16.10 24.90
CA GLY A 233 -3.07 -16.74 24.00
C GLY A 233 -2.38 -17.64 22.98
N THR A 234 -3.17 -18.01 21.99
CA THR A 234 -2.83 -19.00 20.98
C THR A 234 -2.93 -18.40 19.58
N ILE A 235 -2.31 -19.08 18.62
CA ILE A 235 -2.37 -18.75 17.20
C ILE A 235 -2.87 -20.00 16.48
N GLU A 236 -4.03 -19.90 15.86
CA GLU A 236 -4.57 -20.98 15.05
C GLU A 236 -4.28 -20.74 13.57
N GLN A 237 -3.74 -21.73 12.86
CA GLN A 237 -3.63 -21.66 11.41
C GLN A 237 -4.95 -22.10 10.77
N ARG A 238 -5.53 -21.23 9.93
CA ARG A 238 -6.76 -21.49 9.17
C ARG A 238 -6.49 -21.26 7.69
N GLY A 239 -5.97 -22.30 7.03
CA GLY A 239 -5.54 -22.20 5.63
C GLY A 239 -4.42 -21.17 5.45
N PRO A 240 -4.57 -20.18 4.56
CA PRO A 240 -3.57 -19.13 4.34
C PRO A 240 -3.59 -18.01 5.40
N HIS A 241 -4.46 -18.15 6.41
CA HIS A 241 -4.70 -17.12 7.43
C HIS A 241 -4.28 -17.62 8.82
N LEU A 242 -4.05 -16.67 9.71
CA LEU A 242 -3.90 -16.94 11.14
C LEU A 242 -5.09 -16.35 11.89
N TRP A 243 -5.51 -17.05 12.92
CA TRP A 243 -6.61 -16.68 13.78
C TRP A 243 -6.11 -16.56 15.23
N ILE A 244 -6.47 -15.47 15.90
CA ILE A 244 -6.19 -15.23 17.31
C ILE A 244 -7.52 -15.33 18.04
N PRO A 245 -7.85 -16.49 18.63
CA PRO A 245 -9.20 -16.76 19.14
C PRO A 245 -9.58 -15.90 20.34
N GLU A 246 -8.62 -15.46 21.14
CA GLU A 246 -8.87 -14.72 22.38
C GLU A 246 -9.56 -13.37 22.15
N TRP A 247 -9.41 -12.81 20.94
CA TRP A 247 -9.97 -11.51 20.55
C TRP A 247 -10.67 -11.53 19.20
N GLU A 248 -10.98 -12.72 18.69
CA GLU A 248 -11.61 -12.86 17.38
C GLU A 248 -10.88 -12.07 16.28
N MET A 249 -9.54 -12.16 16.23
CA MET A 249 -8.76 -11.48 15.17
C MET A 249 -8.34 -12.44 14.07
N LEU A 250 -8.37 -11.94 12.84
CA LEU A 250 -7.90 -12.66 11.66
C LEU A 250 -6.74 -11.91 11.01
N ILE A 251 -5.61 -12.59 10.82
CA ILE A 251 -4.48 -12.12 10.00
C ILE A 251 -4.53 -12.85 8.65
N GLN A 252 -4.89 -12.14 7.59
CA GLN A 252 -4.97 -12.68 6.24
C GLN A 252 -3.64 -12.60 5.49
N GLY A 253 -3.39 -13.60 4.64
CA GLY A 253 -2.31 -13.61 3.64
C GLY A 253 -0.90 -13.86 4.17
N ILE A 254 -0.73 -14.17 5.45
CA ILE A 254 0.61 -14.31 6.06
C ILE A 254 1.30 -15.63 5.72
N ASP A 255 0.57 -16.76 5.66
CA ASP A 255 1.17 -18.03 5.20
C ASP A 255 1.39 -18.03 3.68
N ASP A 256 0.53 -17.32 2.93
CA ASP A 256 0.77 -17.08 1.50
C ASP A 256 2.04 -16.23 1.31
N ALA A 257 2.22 -15.17 2.10
CA ALA A 257 3.42 -14.33 2.07
C ALA A 257 4.71 -15.10 2.43
N ARG A 258 4.60 -16.21 3.18
CA ARG A 258 5.73 -17.13 3.43
C ARG A 258 6.25 -17.77 2.14
N GLN A 259 5.35 -18.06 1.21
CA GLN A 259 5.64 -18.78 -0.03
C GLN A 259 5.87 -17.81 -1.20
N HIS A 260 5.18 -16.68 -1.17
CA HIS A 260 5.10 -15.68 -2.22
C HIS A 260 5.36 -14.31 -1.63
N CYS A 261 6.61 -13.86 -1.69
CA CYS A 261 6.98 -12.60 -1.07
C CYS A 261 6.26 -11.40 -1.72
N GLU A 262 5.79 -11.57 -2.96
CA GLU A 262 4.93 -10.63 -3.65
C GLU A 262 3.63 -10.30 -2.89
N ILE A 263 3.17 -11.17 -1.99
CA ILE A 263 1.93 -11.04 -1.22
C ILE A 263 2.10 -10.20 0.06
N GLU A 264 3.32 -10.05 0.56
CA GLU A 264 3.58 -9.34 1.82
C GLU A 264 2.93 -7.94 1.91
N PRO A 265 2.90 -7.08 0.88
CA PRO A 265 2.25 -5.77 0.92
C PRO A 265 0.73 -5.81 1.01
N PHE A 266 0.14 -6.99 1.03
CA PHE A 266 -1.30 -7.18 1.02
C PHE A 266 -1.83 -7.86 2.30
N ILE A 267 -0.97 -8.15 3.29
CA ILE A 267 -1.38 -8.68 4.59
C ILE A 267 -2.36 -7.72 5.27
N ARG A 268 -3.43 -8.28 5.83
CA ARG A 268 -4.50 -7.53 6.52
C ARG A 268 -4.81 -8.15 7.87
N VAL A 269 -5.18 -7.32 8.83
CA VAL A 269 -5.61 -7.74 10.17
C VAL A 269 -7.00 -7.20 10.41
N PHE A 270 -7.94 -8.11 10.69
CA PHE A 270 -9.32 -7.80 11.01
C PHE A 270 -9.58 -8.08 12.48
N ASP A 271 -10.26 -7.15 13.15
CA ASP A 271 -10.96 -7.39 14.40
C ASP A 271 -12.41 -7.71 14.01
N VAL A 272 -12.79 -8.99 14.06
CA VAL A 272 -14.15 -9.42 13.67
C VAL A 272 -15.08 -9.57 14.87
N GLN A 273 -14.72 -9.00 16.02
CA GLN A 273 -15.56 -9.05 17.20
C GLN A 273 -16.90 -8.35 16.94
N GLY A 274 -17.98 -9.13 17.04
CA GLY A 274 -19.34 -8.66 16.74
C GLY A 274 -19.63 -8.46 15.25
N ALA A 275 -18.77 -8.96 14.36
CA ALA A 275 -19.05 -8.99 12.93
C ALA A 275 -20.13 -10.04 12.59
N PRO A 276 -20.94 -9.82 11.54
CA PRO A 276 -21.87 -10.82 11.05
C PRO A 276 -21.15 -12.13 10.67
N LYS A 277 -21.74 -13.28 11.04
CA LYS A 277 -21.15 -14.61 10.81
C LYS A 277 -20.78 -14.85 9.33
N ASN A 278 -21.63 -14.41 8.40
CA ASN A 278 -21.39 -14.51 6.96
C ASN A 278 -20.20 -13.66 6.50
N TYR A 279 -19.97 -12.50 7.12
CA TYR A 279 -18.82 -11.66 6.85
C TYR A 279 -17.54 -12.36 7.32
N THR A 280 -17.50 -12.83 8.56
CA THR A 280 -16.35 -13.58 9.09
C THR A 280 -16.04 -14.84 8.27
N GLU A 281 -17.06 -15.61 7.88
CA GLU A 281 -16.92 -16.77 7.00
C GLU A 281 -16.39 -16.42 5.62
N SER A 282 -16.72 -15.24 5.09
CA SER A 282 -16.18 -14.75 3.81
C SER A 282 -14.71 -14.39 3.92
N LEU A 283 -14.27 -13.84 5.06
CA LEU A 283 -12.87 -13.52 5.31
C LEU A 283 -12.01 -14.78 5.55
N MET A 284 -12.58 -15.87 6.03
CA MET A 284 -11.85 -17.12 6.26
C MET A 284 -11.69 -17.99 5.00
N GLN A 285 -12.21 -17.55 3.84
CA GLN A 285 -12.08 -18.32 2.60
C GLN A 285 -10.61 -18.40 2.15
N PRO A 286 -10.14 -19.55 1.62
CA PRO A 286 -8.76 -19.69 1.16
C PRO A 286 -8.39 -18.69 0.06
N GLN A 287 -9.33 -18.40 -0.83
CA GLN A 287 -9.19 -17.32 -1.80
C GLN A 287 -9.69 -16.04 -1.17
N TRP A 288 -8.78 -15.08 -1.00
CA TRP A 288 -9.11 -13.82 -0.39
C TRP A 288 -9.01 -12.70 -1.43
N ASN A 289 -9.98 -11.80 -1.43
CA ASN A 289 -10.01 -10.66 -2.34
C ASN A 289 -9.40 -9.45 -1.64
N TRP A 290 -8.25 -8.99 -2.12
CA TRP A 290 -7.65 -7.76 -1.62
C TRP A 290 -8.41 -6.55 -2.17
N SER A 291 -8.70 -5.59 -1.30
CA SER A 291 -9.28 -4.30 -1.69
C SER A 291 -8.59 -3.17 -0.93
N PRO A 292 -8.29 -2.03 -1.58
CA PRO A 292 -7.79 -0.83 -0.90
C PRO A 292 -8.90 -0.07 -0.18
N GLU A 293 -10.17 -0.40 -0.47
CA GLU A 293 -11.34 0.27 0.09
C GLU A 293 -11.39 0.19 1.62
N TRP A 294 -12.21 1.07 2.18
CA TRP A 294 -12.47 1.12 3.60
C TRP A 294 -13.26 -0.12 4.05
N ASP A 295 -12.95 -0.62 5.24
CA ASP A 295 -13.66 -1.72 5.90
C ASP A 295 -13.68 -1.43 7.41
N GLU A 296 -14.84 -1.56 8.05
CA GLU A 296 -15.05 -1.25 9.47
C GLU A 296 -14.22 -2.15 10.39
N TYR A 297 -14.10 -3.43 10.04
CA TYR A 297 -13.43 -4.45 10.85
C TYR A 297 -11.92 -4.51 10.58
N LEU A 298 -11.45 -3.83 9.53
CA LEU A 298 -10.04 -3.78 9.19
C LEU A 298 -9.27 -2.87 10.15
N MET A 299 -8.42 -3.48 10.98
CA MET A 299 -7.63 -2.80 11.99
C MET A 299 -6.22 -2.46 11.51
N MET A 300 -5.62 -3.32 10.68
CA MET A 300 -4.27 -3.12 10.14
C MET A 300 -4.15 -3.61 8.71
N ARG A 301 -3.26 -3.01 7.95
CA ARG A 301 -2.78 -3.60 6.69
C ARG A 301 -1.38 -3.16 6.35
N THR A 302 -0.64 -4.05 5.74
CA THR A 302 0.61 -3.70 5.08
C THR A 302 0.31 -2.93 3.80
N ALA A 303 1.23 -2.08 3.38
CA ALA A 303 1.24 -1.45 2.07
C ALA A 303 2.67 -1.21 1.64
N SER A 304 2.94 -1.31 0.33
CA SER A 304 4.27 -0.98 -0.18
C SER A 304 4.25 0.23 -1.11
N PHE A 305 4.90 1.28 -0.64
CA PHE A 305 4.94 2.58 -1.30
C PHE A 305 6.15 2.72 -2.24
N GLY A 306 6.00 3.64 -3.19
CA GLY A 306 7.02 3.96 -4.19
C GLY A 306 6.91 3.13 -5.47
N LEU A 307 7.72 3.50 -6.46
CA LEU A 307 7.75 2.84 -7.77
C LEU A 307 8.49 1.50 -7.65
N GLY A 308 7.73 0.39 -7.56
CA GLY A 308 8.27 -0.97 -7.54
C GLY A 308 8.74 -1.45 -6.17
N ARG A 309 7.88 -1.33 -5.15
CA ARG A 309 8.05 -1.92 -3.80
C ARG A 309 9.26 -1.38 -3.01
N GLN A 310 9.39 -0.06 -2.96
CA GLN A 310 10.58 0.57 -2.38
C GLN A 310 10.54 0.61 -0.85
N ARG A 311 9.36 0.66 -0.25
CA ARG A 311 9.17 0.76 1.20
C ARG A 311 7.96 -0.06 1.61
N LEU A 312 8.08 -0.90 2.64
CA LEU A 312 6.94 -1.56 3.25
C LEU A 312 6.61 -0.88 4.57
N ASP A 313 5.34 -0.52 4.74
CA ASP A 313 4.81 0.02 5.99
C ASP A 313 3.60 -0.82 6.44
N MET A 314 3.37 -0.90 7.75
CA MET A 314 2.07 -1.30 8.30
C MET A 314 1.28 -0.03 8.61
N CYS A 315 0.00 -0.05 8.28
CA CYS A 315 -0.94 1.01 8.60
C CYS A 315 -1.89 0.49 9.67
N ILE A 316 -2.05 1.24 10.76
CA ILE A 316 -2.79 0.81 11.96
C ILE A 316 -3.81 1.87 12.35
N LYS A 317 -4.99 1.43 12.78
CA LYS A 317 -6.06 2.27 13.33
C LYS A 317 -5.92 2.33 14.86
N GLU A 318 -5.89 3.54 15.43
CA GLU A 318 -5.49 3.74 16.84
C GLU A 318 -6.60 3.40 17.84
N ASN A 319 -7.87 3.56 17.44
CA ASN A 319 -9.03 3.43 18.34
C ASN A 319 -10.01 2.32 17.94
N ASN A 320 -9.55 1.21 17.33
CA ASN A 320 -10.47 0.19 16.82
C ASN A 320 -10.77 -0.96 17.78
N PHE A 321 -10.17 -0.99 18.97
CA PHE A 321 -10.32 -2.16 19.84
C PHE A 321 -11.64 -2.10 20.60
N ARG A 322 -12.57 -3.00 20.27
CA ARG A 322 -13.77 -3.20 21.10
C ARG A 322 -13.35 -4.03 22.31
N THR A 323 -13.36 -3.44 23.49
CA THR A 323 -13.10 -4.20 24.72
C THR A 323 -14.25 -5.20 24.96
N LEU A 324 -14.01 -6.25 25.76
CA LEU A 324 -15.03 -7.22 26.20
C LEU A 324 -16.29 -6.57 26.79
N GLU A 325 -16.19 -5.33 27.29
CA GLU A 325 -17.28 -4.56 27.88
C GLU A 325 -17.92 -3.55 26.91
N SER A 326 -17.58 -3.58 25.62
CA SER A 326 -18.10 -2.68 24.58
C SER A 326 -17.88 -1.18 24.86
N GLN A 327 -16.95 -0.82 25.74
CA GLN A 327 -16.52 0.56 25.92
C GLN A 327 -15.39 0.88 24.94
N GLU A 328 -15.60 1.90 24.11
CA GLU A 328 -14.53 2.54 23.34
C GLU A 328 -13.58 3.25 24.31
N ASP A 329 -12.57 2.52 24.77
CA ASP A 329 -11.46 3.16 25.46
C ASP A 329 -10.71 4.03 24.45
N LYS A 330 -10.72 5.35 24.68
CA LYS A 330 -9.93 6.30 23.90
C LYS A 330 -8.47 6.21 24.34
N TYR A 331 -7.69 5.39 23.65
CA TYR A 331 -6.25 5.35 23.82
C TYR A 331 -5.60 6.50 23.06
N LYS A 332 -4.49 7.02 23.58
CA LYS A 332 -3.60 7.88 22.78
C LYS A 332 -2.71 6.96 21.95
N GLY A 333 -2.72 7.08 20.64
CA GLY A 333 -1.91 6.21 19.78
C GLY A 333 -2.45 4.78 19.67
N VAL A 334 -1.61 3.88 19.16
CA VAL A 334 -1.94 2.46 18.99
C VAL A 334 -2.17 1.80 20.35
N SER A 335 -3.28 1.07 20.50
CA SER A 335 -3.56 0.30 21.72
C SER A 335 -2.50 -0.80 21.95
N ASP A 336 -2.26 -1.14 23.21
CA ASP A 336 -1.28 -2.18 23.56
C ASP A 336 -1.63 -3.54 22.91
N MET A 337 -2.92 -3.82 22.79
CA MET A 337 -3.48 -5.03 22.19
C MET A 337 -3.20 -5.13 20.70
N SER A 338 -3.28 -4.00 19.99
CA SER A 338 -2.95 -3.90 18.57
C SER A 338 -1.49 -4.24 18.28
N TYR A 339 -0.58 -4.15 19.26
CA TYR A 339 0.79 -4.60 19.06
C TYR A 339 0.95 -6.12 18.94
N VAL A 340 -0.02 -6.92 19.37
CA VAL A 340 0.07 -8.39 19.32
C VAL A 340 0.01 -8.93 17.89
N PRO A 341 -1.00 -8.62 17.05
CA PRO A 341 -0.97 -9.04 15.66
C PRO A 341 0.23 -8.44 14.90
N LEU A 342 0.67 -7.22 15.23
CA LEU A 342 1.90 -6.65 14.67
C LEU A 342 3.13 -7.48 15.04
N ALA A 343 3.29 -7.86 16.31
CA ALA A 343 4.39 -8.68 16.79
C ALA A 343 4.39 -10.08 16.15
N ILE A 344 3.20 -10.67 15.98
CA ILE A 344 3.03 -11.96 15.27
C ILE A 344 3.51 -11.82 13.83
N ILE A 345 3.02 -10.81 13.09
CA ILE A 345 3.44 -10.54 11.70
C ILE A 345 4.95 -10.34 11.64
N ALA A 346 5.51 -9.54 12.55
CA ALA A 346 6.94 -9.27 12.65
C ALA A 346 7.75 -10.56 12.90
N ALA A 347 7.32 -11.41 13.83
CA ALA A 347 7.95 -12.68 14.14
C ALA A 347 7.92 -13.64 12.94
N TYR A 348 6.79 -13.76 12.25
CA TYR A 348 6.69 -14.57 11.03
C TYR A 348 7.64 -14.08 9.94
N ARG A 349 7.71 -12.75 9.70
CA ARG A 349 8.66 -12.16 8.73
C ARG A 349 10.11 -12.49 9.07
N MET A 350 10.49 -12.35 10.34
CA MET A 350 11.84 -12.70 10.80
C MET A 350 12.12 -14.20 10.60
N ARG A 351 11.19 -15.07 11.01
CA ARG A 351 11.31 -16.52 10.84
C ARG A 351 11.44 -16.94 9.39
N PHE A 352 10.72 -16.30 8.47
CA PHE A 352 10.83 -16.58 7.03
C PHE A 352 12.23 -16.28 6.49
N SER A 353 12.87 -15.23 6.99
CA SER A 353 14.27 -14.93 6.69
C SER A 353 15.22 -15.96 7.30
N GLU A 354 15.02 -16.39 8.55
CA GLU A 354 15.86 -17.39 9.22
C GLU A 354 15.88 -18.73 8.47
N LEU A 355 14.72 -19.14 7.95
CA LEU A 355 14.57 -20.38 7.19
C LEU A 355 15.07 -20.28 5.74
N GLY A 356 15.61 -19.11 5.33
CA GLY A 356 16.07 -18.88 3.96
C GLY A 356 14.97 -18.94 2.90
N ARG A 357 13.70 -18.77 3.31
CA ARG A 357 12.52 -18.91 2.43
C ARG A 357 12.13 -17.62 1.71
N LEU A 358 12.65 -16.47 2.13
CA LEU A 358 12.38 -15.17 1.50
C LEU A 358 13.67 -14.45 1.16
N ASP A 359 14.18 -14.70 -0.04
CA ASP A 359 15.13 -13.80 -0.69
C ASP A 359 14.43 -13.13 -1.89
N CYS A 360 13.61 -12.11 -1.61
CA CYS A 360 12.93 -11.32 -2.65
C CYS A 360 13.91 -10.64 -3.61
N SER A 361 15.18 -10.47 -3.21
CA SER A 361 16.20 -9.86 -4.07
C SER A 361 16.64 -10.81 -5.18
N LYS A 362 16.72 -12.13 -4.91
CA LYS A 362 17.09 -13.14 -5.90
C LYS A 362 16.04 -13.28 -7.01
N HIS A 363 14.76 -13.14 -6.69
CA HIS A 363 13.71 -13.32 -7.70
C HIS A 363 13.65 -12.18 -8.72
N ILE A 364 13.96 -10.94 -8.31
CA ILE A 364 14.01 -9.78 -9.21
C ILE A 364 15.23 -9.87 -10.13
N ILE A 365 16.40 -10.26 -9.61
CA ILE A 365 17.64 -10.35 -10.40
C ILE A 365 17.57 -11.48 -11.43
N ASN A 366 17.01 -12.64 -11.08
CA ASN A 366 16.88 -13.76 -12.03
C ASN A 366 15.86 -13.46 -13.13
N LYS A 367 14.74 -12.80 -12.80
CA LYS A 367 13.71 -12.45 -13.80
C LYS A 367 14.18 -11.38 -14.79
N VAL A 368 15.06 -10.47 -14.37
CA VAL A 368 15.72 -9.50 -15.27
C VAL A 368 16.79 -10.19 -16.13
N ARG A 369 17.51 -11.17 -15.59
CA ARG A 369 18.50 -11.95 -16.34
C ARG A 369 17.86 -12.85 -17.39
N ASP A 370 16.67 -13.39 -17.13
CA ASP A 370 15.94 -14.23 -18.11
C ASP A 370 15.21 -13.40 -19.18
N MET A 371 15.21 -12.07 -19.05
CA MET A 371 14.65 -11.12 -20.02
C MET A 371 15.71 -10.36 -20.84
N ILE A 372 17.01 -10.60 -20.56
CA ILE A 372 18.17 -10.12 -21.33
C ILE A 372 18.76 -11.31 -22.07
#